data_AF-A0A661FTQ3-F1
#
_entry.id   AF-A0A661FTQ3-F1
#
_cell.length_a   1.000
_cell.length_b   1.000
_cell.length_c   1.000
_cell.angle_alpha   90.00
_cell.angle_beta   90.00
_cell.angle_gamma   90.00
#
_symmetry.space_group_name_H-M   'P 1'
#
loop_
_entity.id
_entity.type
_entity.pdbx_description
1 polymer ?
#
loop_
_entity_poly.entity_id
_entity_poly.type
_entity_poly.pdbx_seq_one_letter_code
_entity_poly.pdbx_strand_id
1 'polypeptide(L)' 'GNEAREEIEKISAALQRMDSGAYGLCVMCGEPVGDSRLRAYPYADECIDCATIDEQIRARRNR' A
#
# COMPACT_ATOMS: atom_id res chain seq x y z
N GLY A 1 13.56 4.08 16.78
CA GLY A 1 12.53 3.04 16.67
C GLY A 1 12.33 2.72 15.21
N ASN A 2 12.20 1.45 14.85
CA ASN A 2 12.16 1.00 13.45
C ASN A 2 10.88 1.43 12.72
N GLU A 3 9.77 1.63 13.43
CA GLU A 3 8.46 2.02 12.87
C GLU A 3 8.50 3.34 12.07
N ALA A 4 9.15 4.38 12.61
CA ALA A 4 9.25 5.67 11.93
C ALA A 4 10.05 5.56 10.61
N ARG A 5 11.02 4.64 10.55
CA ARG A 5 11.81 4.40 9.34
C ARG A 5 10.98 3.70 8.27
N GLU A 6 10.23 2.68 8.65
CA GLU A 6 9.32 1.96 7.74
C GLU A 6 8.24 2.87 7.17
N GLU A 7 7.70 3.78 7.98
CA GLU A 7 6.71 4.76 7.52
C GLU A 7 7.32 5.75 6.52
N ILE A 8 8.53 6.25 6.77
CA ILE A 8 9.26 7.11 5.82
C ILE A 8 9.52 6.38 4.50
N GLU A 9 9.88 5.10 4.54
CA GLU A 9 10.11 4.29 3.34
C GLU A 9 8.81 4.13 2.51
N LYS A 10 7.67 3.88 3.16
CA LYS A 10 6.35 3.81 2.51
C LYS A 10 5.95 5.14 1.87
N ILE A 11 6.17 6.25 2.57
CA ILE A 11 5.89 7.59 2.04
C ILE A 11 6.79 7.88 0.84
N SER A 12 8.08 7.55 0.93
CA SER A 12 9.03 7.75 -0.17
C SER A 12 8.64 6.94 -1.41
N ALA A 13 8.20 5.70 -1.23
CA ALA A 13 7.69 4.88 -2.34
C ALA A 13 6.40 5.46 -2.96
N ALA A 14 5.51 6.02 -2.14
CA ALA A 14 4.30 6.68 -2.64
C ALA A 14 4.61 7.92 -3.48
N LEU A 15 5.58 8.75 -3.06
CA LEU A 15 6.06 9.89 -3.84
C LEU A 15 6.65 9.45 -5.19
N GLN A 16 7.46 8.39 -5.21
CA GLN A 16 7.99 7.84 -6.46
C GLN A 16 6.88 7.36 -7.42
N ARG A 17 5.80 6.78 -6.88
CA ARG A 17 4.63 6.40 -7.70
C ARG A 17 3.89 7.63 -8.23
N MET A 18 3.86 8.74 -7.51
CA MET A 18 3.28 10.00 -8.02
C MET A 18 4.11 10.51 -9.20
N ASP A 19 5.44 10.54 -9.07
CA ASP A 19 6.34 10.98 -10.14
C ASP A 19 6.25 10.11 -11.40
N SER A 20 6.02 8.80 -11.23
CA SER A 20 5.86 7.88 -12.37
C SER A 20 4.44 7.85 -12.95
N GLY A 21 3.47 8.52 -12.32
CA GLY A 21 2.05 8.46 -12.70
C GLY A 21 1.33 7.16 -12.30
N ALA A 22 1.98 6.29 -11.52
CA ALA A 22 1.41 5.04 -11.01
C ALA A 22 0.67 5.21 -9.67
N TYR A 23 0.66 6.42 -9.09
CA TYR A 23 -0.01 6.67 -7.82
C TYR A 23 -1.52 6.40 -7.92
N GLY A 24 -2.03 5.67 -6.93
CA GLY A 24 -3.43 5.26 -6.90
C GLY A 24 -3.74 4.00 -7.69
N LEU A 25 -2.74 3.31 -8.27
CA LEU A 25 -2.90 1.97 -8.84
C LEU A 25 -2.33 0.92 -7.89
N CYS A 26 -3.03 -0.21 -7.77
CA CYS A 26 -2.62 -1.34 -6.96
C CYS A 26 -1.36 -1.98 -7.55
N VAL A 27 -0.31 -2.14 -6.75
CA VAL A 27 0.96 -2.76 -7.19
C VAL A 27 0.81 -4.26 -7.48
N MET A 28 -0.23 -4.89 -6.96
CA MET A 28 -0.47 -6.34 -7.10
C MET A 28 -1.35 -6.69 -8.30
N CYS A 29 -2.40 -5.92 -8.58
CA CYS A 29 -3.36 -6.24 -9.63
C CYS A 29 -3.55 -5.15 -10.69
N GLY A 30 -2.99 -3.95 -10.49
CA GLY A 30 -3.13 -2.81 -11.41
C GLY A 30 -4.45 -2.03 -11.29
N GLU A 31 -5.42 -2.53 -10.52
CA GLU A 31 -6.71 -1.85 -10.34
C GLU A 31 -6.60 -0.59 -9.45
N PRO A 32 -7.52 0.38 -9.57
CA PRO A 32 -7.51 1.57 -8.74
C PRO A 32 -7.58 1.27 -7.23
N VAL A 33 -6.72 1.94 -6.46
CA VAL A 33 -6.83 2.00 -5.00
C VAL A 33 -7.96 2.98 -4.65
N GLY A 34 -8.90 2.54 -3.83
CA GLY A 34 -10.06 3.33 -3.46
C GLY A 34 -9.69 4.70 -2.88
N ASP A 35 -10.33 5.75 -3.38
CA ASP A 35 -10.05 7.13 -3.03
C ASP A 35 -10.20 7.43 -1.51
N SER A 36 -11.21 6.86 -0.84
CA SER A 36 -11.32 6.93 0.62
C SER A 36 -10.15 6.27 1.36
N ARG A 37 -9.55 5.22 0.79
CA ARG A 37 -8.36 4.56 1.34
C ARG A 37 -7.12 5.42 1.15
N LEU A 38 -6.94 6.05 -0.01
CA LEU A 38 -5.83 6.98 -0.25
C LEU A 38 -5.94 8.24 0.63
N ARG A 39 -7.15 8.75 0.89
CA ARG A 39 -7.35 9.85 1.85
C ARG A 39 -6.94 9.48 3.29
N ALA A 40 -7.27 8.27 3.72
CA ALA A 40 -6.94 7.80 5.06
C ALA A 40 -5.47 7.38 5.18
N TYR A 41 -4.94 6.74 4.14
CA TYR A 41 -3.58 6.18 4.06
C TYR A 41 -2.95 6.54 2.72
N PRO A 42 -2.36 7.74 2.59
CA PRO A 42 -1.80 8.23 1.32
C PRO A 42 -0.67 7.35 0.76
N TYR A 43 -0.02 6.55 1.60
CA TYR A 43 1.04 5.65 1.20
C TYR A 43 0.56 4.26 0.73
N ALA A 44 -0.74 3.98 0.80
CA ALA A 44 -1.29 2.69 0.38
C ALA A 44 -0.89 2.37 -1.08
N ASP A 45 -0.40 1.15 -1.28
CA ASP A 45 0.06 0.59 -2.55
C ASP A 45 -0.84 -0.54 -3.06
N GLU A 46 -1.72 -1.07 -2.21
CA GLU A 46 -2.66 -2.12 -2.56
C GLU A 46 -4.14 -1.68 -2.46
N CYS A 47 -4.96 -2.21 -3.36
CA CYS A 47 -6.43 -2.13 -3.24
C CYS A 47 -6.91 -2.95 -2.02
N ILE A 48 -8.16 -2.75 -1.62
CA ILE A 48 -8.72 -3.40 -0.42
C ILE A 48 -8.72 -4.93 -0.53
N ASP A 49 -8.96 -5.47 -1.73
CA ASP A 49 -9.02 -6.90 -1.95
C ASP A 49 -7.63 -7.54 -1.84
N CYS A 50 -6.61 -6.97 -2.49
CA CYS A 50 -5.22 -7.45 -2.39
C CYS A 50 -4.69 -7.34 -0.95
N ALA A 51 -4.95 -6.23 -0.27
CA ALA A 51 -4.54 -6.05 1.12
C ALA A 51 -5.18 -7.07 2.07
N THR A 52 -6.45 -7.40 1.83
CA THR A 52 -7.17 -8.43 2.59
C THR A 52 -6.57 -9.81 2.37
N ILE A 53 -6.21 -10.14 1.12
CA ILE A 53 -5.54 -11.40 0.78
C ILE A 53 -4.16 -11.48 1.44
N ASP A 54 -3.36 -10.42 1.37
CA ASP A 54 -2.03 -10.37 1.98
C ASP A 54 -2.10 -10.54 3.50
N GLU A 55 -3.05 -9.87 4.16
CA GLU A 55 -3.30 -10.05 5.60
C GLU A 55 -3.65 -11.50 5.95
N GLN A 56 -4.51 -12.15 5.16
CA GLN A 56 -4.85 -13.57 5.35
C GLN A 56 -3.63 -14.49 5.17
N ILE A 57 -2.76 -14.20 4.19
CA ILE A 57 -1.53 -14.97 3.96
C ILE A 57 -0.59 -14.80 5.16
N ARG A 58 -0.38 -13.57 5.64
CA ARG A 58 0.47 -13.30 6.81
C ARG A 58 -0.07 -13.98 8.07
N ALA A 59 -1.38 -13.91 8.31
CA ALA A 59 -2.02 -14.57 9.43
C ALA A 59 -1.87 -16.11 9.39
N ARG A 60 -1.90 -16.71 8.19
CA ARG A 60 -1.63 -18.16 8.02
C ARG A 60 -0.17 -18.51 8.24
N ARG A 61 0.78 -17.66 7.82
CA ARG A 61 2.24 -17.89 7.98
C ARG A 61 2.72 -17.80 9.42
N ASN A 62 2.05 -16.99 10.24
CA ASN A 62 2.40 -16.78 11.65
C ASN A 62 1.75 -17.80 12.61
N ARG A 63 1.17 -18.89 12.06
CA ARG A 63 0.53 -19.97 12.81
C ARG A 63 1.35 -21.24 12.66
#